data_AF-A0A353GYZ0-F1
#
_entry.id   AF-A0A353GYZ0-F1
#
_cell.length_a   1.000
_cell.length_b   1.000
_cell.length_c   1.000
_cell.angle_alpha   90.00
_cell.angle_beta   90.00
_cell.angle_gamma   90.00
#
_symmetry.space_group_name_H-M   'P 1'
#
loop_
_entity.id
_entity.type
_entity.pdbx_description
1 polymer ?
#
loop_
_entity_poly.entity_id
_entity_poly.type
_entity_poly.pdbx_seq_one_letter_code
_entity_poly.pdbx_strand_id
1 'polypeptide(L)'
;MAQASGLIAITRQVGGSFGVALLGTILIQRQIFHTAIIGQSIQTGSPVFQHSLNSYATFAKAMAGSSAHFYQALLQAQSMLGSYLAKQAYVQAINDCYWVTAFLTLAGIIPVLLFRIKTKSPVNRKS
;
A
#
# COMPACT_ATOMS: atom_id res chain seq x y z
N MET A 1 31.16 -2.92 -27.13
CA MET A 1 30.74 -2.79 -25.72
C MET A 1 29.75 -1.63 -25.48
N ALA A 2 29.93 -0.44 -26.07
CA ALA A 2 29.01 0.71 -25.88
C ALA A 2 27.54 0.45 -26.28
N GLN A 3 27.28 -0.30 -27.36
CA GLN A 3 25.93 -0.65 -27.81
C GLN A 3 25.16 -1.53 -26.81
N ALA A 4 25.83 -2.48 -26.15
CA ALA A 4 25.21 -3.35 -25.14
C ALA A 4 24.91 -2.60 -23.83
N SER A 5 25.78 -1.67 -23.43
CA SER A 5 25.57 -0.86 -22.23
C SER A 5 24.36 0.07 -22.32
N GLY A 6 24.09 0.63 -23.51
CA GLY A 6 22.90 1.46 -23.74
C GLY A 6 21.59 0.69 -23.59
N LEU A 7 21.53 -0.52 -24.16
CA LEU A 7 20.35 -1.40 -24.06
C LEU A 7 20.05 -1.79 -22.60
N ILE A 8 21.07 -2.18 -21.83
CA ILE A 8 20.89 -2.57 -20.41
C ILE A 8 20.33 -1.39 -19.58
N ALA A 9 20.82 -0.17 -19.83
CA ALA A 9 20.35 1.02 -19.12
C ALA A 9 18.88 1.31 -19.41
N ILE A 10 18.47 1.23 -20.68
CA ILE A 10 17.08 1.45 -21.10
C ILE A 10 16.16 0.39 -20.51
N THR A 11 16.52 -0.89 -20.61
CA THR A 11 15.74 -1.99 -20.03
C THR A 11 15.51 -1.78 -18.54
N ARG A 12 16.53 -1.34 -17.79
CA ARG A 12 16.40 -1.06 -16.35
C ARG A 12 15.47 0.12 -16.06
N GLN A 13 15.58 1.22 -16.83
CA GLN A 13 14.74 2.40 -16.64
C GLN A 13 13.27 2.09 -16.97
N VAL A 14 13.01 1.46 -18.12
CA VAL A 14 11.66 1.06 -18.55
C VAL A 14 11.07 0.04 -17.58
N GLY A 15 11.85 -0.98 -17.19
CA GLY A 15 11.42 -1.98 -16.21
C GLY A 15 11.12 -1.37 -14.84
N GLY A 16 11.91 -0.39 -14.40
CA GLY A 16 11.67 0.36 -13.16
C GLY A 16 10.35 1.13 -13.20
N SER A 17 10.14 1.94 -14.23
CA SER A 17 8.89 2.71 -14.40
C SER A 17 7.66 1.81 -14.55
N PHE A 18 7.79 0.72 -15.31
CA PHE A 18 6.72 -0.28 -15.46
C PHE A 18 6.37 -0.94 -14.12
N GLY A 19 7.39 -1.34 -13.34
CA GLY A 19 7.18 -1.93 -12.01
C GLY A 19 6.45 -0.99 -11.06
N VAL A 20 6.82 0.30 -11.04
CA VAL A 20 6.13 1.31 -10.24
C VAL A 20 4.68 1.49 -10.68
N ALA A 21 4.41 1.56 -11.98
CA ALA A 21 3.05 1.69 -12.51
C ALA A 21 2.17 0.47 -12.17
N LEU A 22 2.74 -0.73 -12.27
CA LEU A 22 2.07 -1.98 -11.93
C LEU A 22 1.74 -2.01 -10.44
N LEU A 23 2.69 -1.72 -9.56
CA LEU A 23 2.46 -1.66 -8.11
C LEU A 23 1.45 -0.57 -7.73
N GLY A 24 1.51 0.59 -8.39
CA GLY A 24 0.51 1.65 -8.20
C GLY A 24 -0.91 1.21 -8.59
N THR A 25 -1.05 0.46 -9.68
CA THR A 25 -2.34 -0.11 -10.10
C THR A 25 -2.86 -1.12 -9.07
N ILE A 26 -2.00 -2.03 -8.59
CA ILE A 26 -2.36 -2.99 -7.54
C ILE A 26 -2.78 -2.26 -6.26
N LEU A 27 -2.02 -1.24 -5.85
CA LEU A 27 -2.31 -0.45 -4.66
C LEU A 27 -3.72 0.16 -4.72
N ILE A 28 -4.08 0.78 -5.85
CA ILE A 28 -5.40 1.38 -6.04
C ILE A 28 -6.50 0.31 -5.96
N GLN A 29 -6.35 -0.81 -6.66
CA GLN A 29 -7.34 -1.88 -6.64
C GLN A 29 -7.51 -2.49 -5.24
N ARG A 30 -6.41 -2.70 -4.51
CA ARG A 30 -6.44 -3.23 -3.14
C ARG A 30 -7.01 -2.23 -2.15
N GLN A 31 -6.74 -0.94 -2.32
CA GLN A 31 -7.36 0.10 -1.50
C GLN A 31 -8.88 0.12 -1.69
N ILE A 32 -9.37 0.01 -2.92
CA ILE A 32 -10.81 -0.07 -3.21
C ILE A 32 -11.41 -1.32 -2.55
N PHE A 33 -10.75 -2.47 -2.68
CA PHE A 33 -11.16 -3.72 -2.06
C PHE A 33 -11.27 -3.60 -0.53
N HIS A 34 -10.21 -3.13 0.15
CA HIS A 34 -10.20 -2.98 1.60
C HIS A 34 -11.21 -1.94 2.09
N THR A 35 -11.43 -0.87 1.31
CA THR A 35 -12.47 0.13 1.63
C THR A 35 -13.86 -0.51 1.61
N ALA A 36 -14.15 -1.36 0.61
CA ALA A 36 -15.42 -2.06 0.52
C ALA A 36 -15.63 -3.07 1.66
N ILE A 37 -14.60 -3.86 1.98
CA ILE A 37 -14.65 -4.84 3.09
C ILE A 37 -14.86 -4.15 4.44
N ILE A 38 -14.09 -3.09 4.71
CA ILE A 38 -14.25 -2.29 5.93
C ILE A 38 -15.66 -1.70 5.99
N GLY A 39 -16.15 -1.12 4.89
CA GLY A 39 -17.52 -0.59 4.79
C GLY A 39 -18.60 -1.61 5.12
N GLN A 40 -18.46 -2.85 4.63
CA GLN A 40 -19.40 -3.95 4.90
C GLN A 40 -19.36 -4.39 6.38
N SER A 41 -18.20 -4.32 7.03
CA SER A 41 -18.07 -4.67 8.45
C SER A 41 -18.65 -3.63 9.42
N ILE A 42 -18.96 -2.43 8.96
CA ILE A 42 -19.51 -1.37 9.82
C ILE A 42 -21.01 -1.58 9.98
N GLN A 43 -21.41 -1.92 11.20
CA GLN A 43 -22.81 -1.93 11.59
C GLN A 43 -23.18 -0.58 12.20
N THR A 44 -23.88 0.27 11.43
CA THR A 44 -24.26 1.64 11.82
C THR A 44 -25.20 1.68 13.04
N GLY A 45 -25.95 0.60 13.28
CA GLY A 45 -26.79 0.43 14.48
C GLY A 45 -26.03 -0.07 15.71
N SER A 46 -24.74 -0.39 15.61
CA SER A 46 -24.01 -0.93 16.77
C SER A 46 -23.75 0.17 17.82
N PRO A 47 -23.80 -0.17 19.12
CA PRO A 47 -23.46 0.77 20.19
C PRO A 47 -22.04 1.33 20.05
N VAL A 48 -21.10 0.52 19.56
CA VAL A 48 -19.71 0.92 19.34
C VAL A 48 -19.62 2.03 18.29
N PHE A 49 -20.27 1.85 17.14
CA PHE A 49 -20.28 2.87 16.08
C PHE A 49 -20.90 4.18 16.55
N GLN A 50 -22.04 4.10 17.24
CA GLN A 50 -22.72 5.29 17.77
C GLN A 50 -21.89 6.01 18.84
N HIS A 51 -21.20 5.25 19.70
CA HIS A 51 -20.31 5.83 20.72
C HIS A 51 -19.11 6.53 20.08
N SER A 52 -18.47 5.89 19.09
CA SER A 52 -17.38 6.50 18.33
C SER A 52 -17.85 7.77 17.62
N LEU A 53 -18.98 7.72 16.90
CA LEU A 53 -19.53 8.87 16.18
C LEU A 53 -19.82 10.05 17.11
N ASN A 54 -20.45 9.81 18.26
CA ASN A 54 -20.70 10.85 19.26
C ASN A 54 -19.41 11.43 19.86
N SER A 55 -18.39 10.61 20.04
CA SER A 55 -17.07 11.07 20.51
C SER A 55 -16.42 12.00 19.49
N TYR A 56 -16.42 11.64 18.21
CA TYR A 56 -15.94 12.50 17.13
C TYR A 56 -16.77 13.77 16.97
N ALA A 57 -18.10 13.71 17.14
CA ALA A 57 -18.96 14.89 17.07
C ALA A 57 -18.71 15.85 18.25
N THR A 58 -18.43 15.30 19.43
CA THR A 58 -18.05 16.10 20.61
C THR A 58 -16.71 16.78 20.41
N PHE A 59 -15.72 16.05 19.86
CA PHE A 59 -14.44 16.62 19.48
C PHE A 59 -14.56 17.70 18.41
N ALA A 60 -15.36 17.47 17.36
CA ALA A 60 -15.61 18.45 16.31
C ALA A 60 -16.25 19.73 16.85
N LYS A 61 -17.24 19.62 17.75
CA LYS A 61 -17.82 20.79 18.45
C LYS A 61 -16.78 21.54 19.25
N ALA A 62 -15.91 20.84 19.99
CA ALA A 62 -14.86 21.45 20.78
C ALA A 62 -13.86 22.23 19.92
N MET A 63 -13.52 21.73 18.73
CA MET A 63 -12.66 22.42 17.76
C MET A 63 -13.34 23.63 17.08
N ALA A 64 -14.63 23.52 16.77
CA ALA A 64 -15.36 24.55 16.04
C ALA A 64 -15.86 25.71 16.93
N GLY A 65 -15.81 25.56 18.26
CA GLY A 65 -16.28 26.55 19.23
C GLY A 65 -17.78 26.44 19.54
N SER A 66 -18.21 27.13 20.60
CA SER A 66 -19.52 26.99 21.25
C SER A 66 -20.74 27.32 20.36
N SER A 67 -20.53 27.90 19.18
CA SER A 67 -21.57 28.30 18.23
C SER A 67 -21.85 27.25 17.15
N ALA A 68 -21.08 26.16 17.09
CA ALA A 68 -21.27 25.13 16.07
C ALA A 68 -22.55 24.31 16.34
N HIS A 69 -23.47 24.33 15.38
CA HIS A 69 -24.69 23.53 15.44
C HIS A 69 -24.34 22.04 15.54
N PHE A 70 -25.01 21.31 16.45
CA PHE A 70 -24.76 19.88 16.67
C PHE A 70 -24.80 19.04 15.39
N TYR A 71 -25.74 19.37 14.49
CA TYR A 71 -25.87 18.71 13.20
C TYR A 71 -24.62 18.85 12.32
N GLN A 72 -24.00 20.04 12.28
CA GLN A 72 -22.77 20.26 11.52
C GLN A 72 -21.61 19.44 12.08
N ALA A 73 -21.50 19.36 13.41
CA ALA A 73 -20.49 18.55 14.06
C ALA A 73 -20.67 17.04 13.83
N LEU A 74 -21.92 16.56 13.70
CA LEU A 74 -22.21 15.17 13.35
C LEU A 74 -21.74 14.86 11.91
N LEU A 75 -22.02 15.74 10.95
CA LEU A 75 -21.55 15.58 9.57
C LEU A 75 -20.01 15.59 9.49
N GLN A 76 -19.37 16.46 10.26
CA GLN A 76 -17.91 16.50 10.36
C GLN A 76 -17.36 15.21 11.00
N ALA A 77 -18.01 14.69 12.05
CA ALA A 77 -17.63 13.43 12.67
C ALA A 77 -17.71 12.25 11.69
N GLN A 78 -18.77 12.20 10.87
CA GLN A 78 -18.92 11.19 9.82
C GLN A 78 -17.81 11.28 8.77
N SER A 79 -17.46 12.48 8.31
CA SER A 79 -16.38 12.65 7.33
C SER A 79 -15.00 12.30 7.91
N MET A 80 -14.75 12.62 9.19
CA MET A 80 -13.53 12.23 9.90
C MET A 80 -13.41 10.72 10.03
N LEU A 81 -14.48 10.04 10.45
CA LEU A 81 -14.53 8.57 10.51
C LEU A 81 -14.32 7.95 9.14
N GLY A 82 -15.01 8.44 8.10
CA GLY A 82 -14.82 7.97 6.73
C GLY A 82 -13.38 8.13 6.24
N SER A 83 -12.77 9.27 6.52
CA SER A 83 -11.36 9.54 6.18
C SER A 83 -10.40 8.63 6.94
N TYR A 84 -10.68 8.33 8.21
CA TYR A 84 -9.89 7.40 9.01
C TYR A 84 -9.95 5.97 8.44
N LEU A 85 -11.14 5.50 8.07
CA LEU A 85 -11.34 4.18 7.48
C LEU A 85 -10.65 4.07 6.11
N ALA A 86 -10.73 5.12 5.28
CA ALA A 86 -10.01 5.18 4.01
C ALA A 86 -8.49 5.08 4.19
N LYS A 87 -7.94 5.73 5.23
CA LYS A 87 -6.51 5.59 5.58
C LYS A 87 -6.17 4.17 6.01
N GLN A 88 -7.02 3.53 6.80
CA GLN A 88 -6.81 2.13 7.20
C GLN A 88 -6.83 1.18 5.99
N ALA A 89 -7.78 1.37 5.06
CA ALA A 89 -7.82 0.62 3.81
C ALA A 89 -6.54 0.81 2.97
N TYR A 90 -6.03 2.04 2.91
CA TYR A 90 -4.77 2.35 2.22
C TYR A 90 -3.57 1.65 2.85
N VAL A 91 -3.46 1.63 4.19
CA VAL A 91 -2.39 0.92 4.89
C VAL A 91 -2.44 -0.59 4.61
N GLN A 92 -3.63 -1.20 4.63
CA GLN A 92 -3.77 -2.62 4.27
C GLN A 92 -3.40 -2.90 2.81
N ALA A 93 -3.77 -2.01 1.89
CA ALA A 93 -3.38 -2.11 0.49
C ALA A 93 -1.86 -2.01 0.29
N ILE A 94 -1.17 -1.13 1.03
CA ILE A 94 0.29 -1.06 1.04
C ILE A 94 0.90 -2.38 1.53
N ASN A 95 0.35 -2.97 2.59
CA ASN A 95 0.82 -4.26 3.10
C ASN A 95 0.72 -5.36 2.04
N ASP A 96 -0.36 -5.40 1.26
CA ASP A 96 -0.49 -6.33 0.14
C ASP A 96 0.57 -6.08 -0.94
N CYS A 97 0.87 -4.82 -1.26
CA CYS A 97 1.94 -4.46 -2.20
C CYS A 97 3.33 -4.89 -1.70
N TYR A 98 3.59 -4.83 -0.40
CA TYR A 98 4.83 -5.34 0.19
C TYR A 98 4.97 -6.85 -0.02
N TRP A 99 3.91 -7.62 0.22
CA TRP A 99 3.91 -9.06 -0.05
C TRP A 99 4.17 -9.37 -1.52
N VAL A 100 3.48 -8.68 -2.44
CA VAL A 100 3.71 -8.83 -3.89
C VAL A 100 5.16 -8.54 -4.26
N THR A 101 5.73 -7.45 -3.74
CA THR A 101 7.11 -7.05 -4.01
C THR A 101 8.12 -8.05 -3.41
N ALA A 102 7.82 -8.60 -2.22
CA ALA A 102 8.65 -9.62 -1.60
C ALA A 102 8.71 -10.89 -2.45
N PHE A 103 7.57 -11.40 -2.92
CA PHE A 103 7.54 -12.56 -3.81
C PHE A 103 8.22 -12.30 -5.15
N LEU A 104 8.01 -11.12 -5.75
CA LEU A 104 8.67 -10.73 -7.00
C LEU A 104 10.20 -10.69 -6.84
N THR A 105 10.66 -10.15 -5.71
CA THR A 105 12.10 -10.07 -5.39
C THR A 105 12.70 -11.46 -5.17
N LEU A 106 12.02 -12.32 -4.39
CA LEU A 106 12.44 -13.71 -4.19
C LEU A 106 12.52 -14.47 -5.52
N ALA A 107 11.52 -14.31 -6.39
CA ALA A 107 11.52 -14.92 -7.73
C ALA A 107 12.70 -14.44 -8.58
N GLY A 108 13.11 -13.18 -8.47
CA GLY A 108 14.29 -12.63 -9.16
C GLY A 108 15.63 -13.12 -8.60
N ILE A 109 15.72 -13.42 -7.30
CA ILE A 109 16.94 -13.90 -6.65
C ILE A 109 17.27 -15.35 -7.05
N ILE A 110 16.27 -16.22 -7.19
CA ILE A 110 16.44 -17.64 -7.52
C ILE A 110 17.34 -17.87 -8.75
N PRO A 111 17.06 -17.28 -9.93
CA PRO A 111 17.91 -17.48 -11.12
C PRO A 111 19.31 -16.92 -10.92
N VAL A 112 19.47 -15.79 -10.22
CA VAL A 112 20.79 -15.21 -9.93
C VAL A 112 21.65 -16.16 -9.11
N LEU A 113 21.07 -16.79 -8.08
CA LEU A 113 21.77 -17.79 -7.27
C LEU A 113 22.12 -19.04 -8.09
N LEU A 114 21.18 -19.55 -8.90
CA LEU A 114 21.41 -20.73 -9.75
C LEU A 114 22.55 -20.51 -10.76
N PHE A 115 22.61 -19.34 -11.41
CA PHE A 115 23.69 -19.03 -12.36
C PHE A 115 25.04 -18.77 -11.69
N ARG A 116 25.09 -18.22 -10.47
CA ARG A 116 26.36 -18.02 -9.73
C ARG A 116 27.00 -19.31 -9.25
N ILE A 117 26.24 -20.38 -9.04
CA ILE A 117 26.79 -21.66 -8.57
C ILE A 117 27.57 -22.39 -9.68
N LYS A 118 27.25 -22.16 -10.97
CA LYS A 118 27.89 -22.85 -12.10
C LYS A 118 29.28 -22.32 -12.50
N THR A 119 29.77 -21.20 -11.98
CA THR A 119 31.02 -20.56 -12.47
C THR A 119 32.29 -20.87 -11.67
N LYS A 120 32.29 -21.84 -10.74
CA LYS A 120 33.53 -22.32 -10.11
C LYS A 120 34.06 -23.60 -10.77
N SER A 121 34.73 -23.48 -11.91
CA SER A 121 35.66 -24.51 -12.38
C SER A 121 37.04 -24.27 -11.75
N PRO A 122 37.70 -25.27 -11.14
CA PRO A 122 38.99 -25.09 -10.48
C PRO A 122 40.09 -24.88 -11.53
N VAL A 123 40.76 -23.72 -11.49
CA VAL A 123 41.99 -23.49 -12.25
C VAL A 123 43.10 -24.31 -11.60
N ASN A 124 43.44 -25.43 -12.23
CA ASN A 124 44.58 -26.28 -11.89
C ASN A 124 45.87 -25.52 -12.21
N ARG A 125 46.54 -25.02 -11.17
CA ARG A 125 47.87 -24.41 -11.26
C ARG A 125 48.90 -25.53 -11.19
N LYS A 126 49.44 -25.97 -12.32
CA LYS A 126 50.63 -26.82 -12.34
C LYS A 126 51.87 -25.99 -12.71
N SER A 127 52.87 -26.20 -11.86
CA SER A 127 54.24 -25.68 -11.84
C SER A 127 55.03 -25.98 -13.09
#